data_AF-A0AAX3RQ25-F1
#
_entry.id   AF-A0AAX3RQ25-F1
#
_cell.length_a   1.000
_cell.length_b   1.000
_cell.length_c   1.000
_cell.angle_alpha   90.00
_cell.angle_beta   90.00
_cell.angle_gamma   90.00
#
_symmetry.space_group_name_H-M   'P 1'
#
loop_
_entity.id
_entity.type
_entity.pdbx_description
1 polymer ?
#
loop_
_entity_poly.entity_id
_entity_poly.type
_entity_poly.pdbx_seq_one_letter_code
_entity_poly.pdbx_strand_id
1 'polypeptide(L)'
;MQKRLIEKLAENKRHMLMSEIKKKLVPCAERGFTYRFADLSQSKQLLELVLSNSIPANTREVDALEKTEAKQLIWKISQSYVAYDDRDVLLFHQYSSEIGALISSFGKCLEHLDGIFECIGFDKGLLNHSFILVEPKGQFGLCILHTEYGCEVVYW
;
A
#
# COMPACT_ATOMS: atom_id res chain seq x y z
N MET A 1 -14.79 34.16 -3.06
CA MET A 1 -14.88 33.44 -4.36
C MET A 1 -13.70 32.48 -4.58
N GLN A 2 -12.45 32.87 -4.27
CA GLN A 2 -11.25 32.00 -4.38
C GLN A 2 -11.31 30.68 -3.58
N LYS A 3 -11.83 30.67 -2.33
CA LYS A 3 -11.97 29.44 -1.53
C LYS A 3 -12.76 28.33 -2.25
N ARG A 4 -13.88 28.70 -2.90
CA ARG A 4 -14.73 27.77 -3.66
C ARG A 4 -14.05 27.22 -4.92
N LEU A 5 -13.14 27.97 -5.54
CA LEU A 5 -12.35 27.48 -6.67
C LEU A 5 -11.27 26.50 -6.20
N ILE A 6 -10.58 26.79 -5.10
CA ILE A 6 -9.55 25.92 -4.52
C ILE A 6 -10.16 24.57 -4.11
N GLU A 7 -11.32 24.59 -3.43
CA GLU A 7 -12.04 23.37 -3.04
C GLU A 7 -12.41 22.51 -4.27
N LYS A 8 -12.96 23.14 -5.32
CA LYS A 8 -13.29 22.44 -6.57
C LYS A 8 -12.06 21.86 -7.28
N LEU A 9 -10.95 22.59 -7.31
CA LEU A 9 -9.70 22.11 -7.91
C LEU A 9 -9.12 20.93 -7.13
N ALA A 10 -9.17 20.98 -5.79
CA ALA A 10 -8.75 19.86 -4.95
C ALA A 10 -9.63 18.63 -5.16
N GLU A 11 -10.95 18.81 -5.24
CA GLU A 11 -11.90 17.74 -5.52
C GLU A 11 -11.66 17.12 -6.89
N ASN A 12 -11.48 17.93 -7.94
CA ASN A 12 -11.14 17.47 -9.28
C ASN A 12 -9.83 16.65 -9.29
N LYS A 13 -8.79 17.12 -8.59
CA LYS A 13 -7.52 16.40 -8.45
C LYS A 13 -7.76 15.03 -7.82
N ARG A 14 -8.53 14.94 -6.72
CA ARG A 14 -8.85 13.65 -6.08
C ARG A 14 -9.56 12.70 -7.04
N HIS A 15 -10.59 13.17 -7.74
CA HIS A 15 -11.33 12.34 -8.70
C HIS A 15 -10.43 11.81 -9.83
N MET A 16 -9.54 12.66 -10.33
CA MET A 16 -8.56 12.26 -11.35
C MET A 16 -7.63 11.15 -10.83
N LEU A 17 -7.05 11.33 -9.64
CA LEU A 17 -6.14 10.35 -9.03
C LEU A 17 -6.85 9.03 -8.70
N MET A 18 -8.08 9.09 -8.17
CA MET A 18 -8.90 7.89 -7.93
C MET A 18 -9.19 7.14 -9.24
N SER A 19 -9.49 7.87 -10.32
CA SER A 19 -9.70 7.28 -11.64
C SER A 19 -8.44 6.58 -12.17
N GLU A 20 -7.26 7.17 -11.95
CA GLU A 20 -5.99 6.56 -12.33
C GLU A 20 -5.75 5.24 -11.60
N ILE A 21 -5.92 5.20 -10.27
CA ILE A 21 -5.79 3.97 -9.48
C ILE A 21 -6.82 2.92 -9.92
N LYS A 22 -8.08 3.32 -10.12
CA LYS A 22 -9.12 2.41 -10.61
C LYS A 22 -8.74 1.77 -11.95
N LYS A 23 -8.21 2.55 -12.88
CA LYS A 23 -7.74 2.04 -14.18
C LYS A 23 -6.61 1.01 -14.03
N LYS A 24 -5.64 1.28 -13.15
CA LYS A 24 -4.53 0.36 -12.86
C LYS A 24 -5.00 -0.95 -12.23
N LEU A 25 -6.10 -0.91 -11.46
CA LEU A 25 -6.66 -2.08 -10.78
C LEU A 25 -7.67 -2.88 -11.62
N VAL A 26 -8.05 -2.42 -12.82
CA VAL A 26 -9.00 -3.17 -13.69
C VAL A 26 -8.58 -4.64 -13.86
N PRO A 27 -7.32 -4.97 -14.21
CA PRO A 27 -6.91 -6.37 -14.37
C PRO A 27 -7.03 -7.20 -13.08
N CYS A 28 -6.85 -6.56 -11.91
CA CYS A 28 -7.02 -7.23 -10.61
C CYS A 28 -8.50 -7.45 -10.30
N ALA A 29 -9.32 -6.42 -10.53
CA ALA A 29 -10.75 -6.45 -10.24
C ALA A 29 -11.46 -7.50 -11.10
N GLU A 30 -11.08 -7.64 -12.37
CA GLU A 30 -11.57 -8.70 -13.27
C GLU A 30 -11.24 -10.12 -12.77
N ARG A 31 -10.20 -10.27 -11.95
CA ARG A 31 -9.80 -11.53 -11.31
C ARG A 31 -10.36 -11.72 -9.90
N GLY A 32 -11.21 -10.80 -9.43
CA GLY A 32 -11.88 -10.89 -8.13
C GLY A 32 -11.22 -10.10 -7.00
N PHE A 33 -10.26 -9.23 -7.28
CA PHE A 33 -9.75 -8.30 -6.28
C PHE A 33 -10.79 -7.24 -5.92
N THR A 34 -11.30 -7.31 -4.69
CA THR A 34 -12.25 -6.33 -4.16
C THR A 34 -11.56 -5.31 -3.28
N TYR A 35 -11.89 -4.03 -3.46
CA TYR A 35 -11.33 -2.96 -2.65
C TYR A 35 -12.27 -1.77 -2.48
N ARG A 36 -12.00 -0.95 -1.47
CA ARG A 36 -12.59 0.39 -1.27
C ARG A 36 -11.51 1.39 -0.89
N PHE A 37 -11.75 2.68 -1.07
CA PHE A 37 -10.83 3.70 -0.57
C PHE A 37 -11.03 3.88 0.94
N ALA A 38 -9.92 3.93 1.68
CA ALA A 38 -9.88 4.25 3.10
C ALA A 38 -10.21 5.71 3.36
N ASP A 39 -10.52 6.03 4.62
CA ASP A 39 -10.55 7.41 5.06
C ASP A 39 -9.16 8.07 4.89
N LEU A 40 -9.16 9.32 4.42
CA LEU A 40 -7.93 10.04 4.11
C LEU A 40 -7.12 10.34 5.38
N SER A 41 -7.79 10.71 6.47
CA SER A 41 -7.13 11.02 7.74
C SER A 41 -6.50 9.77 8.33
N GLN A 42 -7.24 8.65 8.33
CA GLN A 42 -6.73 7.36 8.77
C GLN A 42 -5.50 6.94 7.96
N SER A 43 -5.58 7.07 6.63
CA SER A 43 -4.48 6.69 5.74
C SER A 43 -3.21 7.51 6.05
N LYS A 44 -3.34 8.83 6.19
CA LYS A 44 -2.19 9.69 6.52
C LYS A 44 -1.57 9.33 7.86
N GLN A 45 -2.39 9.15 8.89
CA GLN A 45 -1.92 8.83 10.23
C GLN A 45 -1.16 7.50 10.26
N LEU A 46 -1.71 6.46 9.63
CA LEU A 46 -1.04 5.15 9.57
C LEU A 46 0.24 5.19 8.74
N LEU A 47 0.23 5.89 7.60
CA LEU A 47 1.43 6.04 6.78
C LEU A 47 2.55 6.75 7.52
N GLU A 48 2.24 7.85 8.21
CA GLU A 48 3.20 8.58 9.03
C GLU A 48 3.77 7.70 10.16
N LEU A 49 2.92 6.90 10.80
CA LEU A 49 3.32 5.98 11.86
C LEU A 49 4.25 4.86 11.35
N VAL A 50 4.03 4.34 10.13
CA VAL A 50 4.95 3.39 9.48
C VAL A 50 6.27 4.06 9.12
N LEU A 51 6.22 5.21 8.44
CA LEU A 51 7.42 5.86 7.91
C LEU A 51 8.29 6.52 9.00
N SER A 52 7.72 6.86 10.16
CA SER A 52 8.46 7.39 11.30
C SER A 52 9.18 6.31 12.11
N ASN A 53 9.04 5.04 11.74
CA ASN A 53 9.56 3.89 12.50
C ASN A 53 9.10 3.89 13.97
N SER A 54 7.89 4.40 14.22
CA SER A 54 7.32 4.52 15.58
C SER A 54 6.73 3.19 16.09
N ILE A 55 6.70 2.16 15.25
CA ILE A 55 6.23 0.82 15.61
C ILE A 55 7.44 -0.05 15.94
N PRO A 56 7.47 -0.72 17.10
CA PRO A 56 8.42 -1.79 17.34
C PRO A 56 8.22 -2.90 16.31
N ALA A 57 9.13 -3.01 15.36
CA ALA A 57 9.02 -3.93 14.23
C ALA A 57 10.33 -4.70 14.00
N ASN A 58 10.21 -5.85 13.34
CA ASN A 58 11.36 -6.54 12.79
C ASN A 58 11.76 -5.85 11.48
N THR A 59 12.94 -5.25 11.47
CA THR A 59 13.51 -4.60 10.29
C THR A 59 14.69 -5.41 9.78
N ARG A 60 14.71 -5.65 8.48
CA ARG A 60 15.82 -6.32 7.79
C ARG A 60 16.15 -5.59 6.51
N GLU A 61 17.39 -5.16 6.37
CA GLU A 61 17.94 -4.71 5.10
C GLU A 61 18.07 -5.87 4.12
N VAL A 62 17.69 -5.61 2.88
CA VAL A 62 17.82 -6.54 1.76
C VAL A 62 18.32 -5.79 0.54
N ASP A 63 19.02 -6.51 -0.34
CA ASP A 63 19.40 -5.96 -1.64
C ASP A 63 18.17 -5.50 -2.43
N ALA A 64 18.39 -4.66 -3.44
CA ALA A 64 17.31 -4.23 -4.33
C ALA A 64 16.54 -5.45 -4.85
N LEU A 65 15.24 -5.50 -4.55
CA LEU A 65 14.37 -6.62 -4.90
C LEU A 65 13.66 -6.33 -6.22
N GLU A 66 13.70 -7.26 -7.16
CA GLU A 66 12.72 -7.25 -8.24
C GLU A 66 11.40 -7.84 -7.72
N LYS A 67 10.34 -7.72 -8.52
CA LYS A 67 9.00 -8.22 -8.17
C LYS A 67 8.97 -9.68 -7.75
N THR A 68 9.81 -10.52 -8.36
CA THR A 68 9.79 -11.96 -8.10
C THR A 68 10.33 -12.27 -6.70
N GLU A 69 11.47 -11.68 -6.35
CA GLU A 69 12.09 -11.82 -5.04
C GLU A 69 11.21 -11.19 -3.96
N ALA A 70 10.66 -10.00 -4.22
CA ALA A 70 9.73 -9.33 -3.31
C ALA A 70 8.49 -10.20 -3.02
N LYS A 71 7.90 -10.85 -4.03
CA LYS A 71 6.80 -11.80 -3.81
C LYS A 71 7.21 -12.97 -2.95
N GLN A 72 8.33 -13.63 -3.26
CA GLN A 72 8.77 -14.79 -2.49
C GLN A 72 9.00 -14.42 -1.02
N LEU A 73 9.53 -13.23 -0.77
CA LEU A 73 9.73 -12.73 0.57
C LEU A 73 8.39 -12.45 1.29
N ILE A 74 7.45 -11.76 0.62
CA ILE A 74 6.11 -11.52 1.15
C ILE A 74 5.43 -12.85 1.50
N TRP A 75 5.45 -13.82 0.58
CA TRP A 75 4.87 -15.14 0.79
C TRP A 75 5.48 -15.89 1.97
N LYS A 76 6.79 -15.75 2.17
CA LYS A 76 7.49 -16.38 3.30
C LYS A 76 7.08 -15.74 4.63
N ILE A 77 7.02 -14.41 4.68
CA ILE A 77 6.66 -13.67 5.90
C ILE A 77 5.17 -13.87 6.21
N SER A 78 4.31 -13.88 5.19
CA SER A 78 2.86 -14.03 5.36
C SER A 78 2.42 -15.39 5.94
N GLN A 79 3.27 -16.43 5.89
CA GLN A 79 2.98 -17.71 6.55
C GLN A 79 2.75 -17.56 8.06
N SER A 80 3.36 -16.56 8.70
CA SER A 80 3.14 -16.25 10.12
C SER A 80 1.81 -15.52 10.38
N TYR A 81 1.12 -15.09 9.33
CA TYR A 81 -0.07 -14.23 9.37
C TYR A 81 -1.32 -14.88 8.76
N VAL A 82 -1.32 -16.20 8.52
CA VAL A 82 -2.45 -16.93 7.90
C VAL A 82 -3.76 -16.73 8.68
N ALA A 83 -3.69 -16.59 10.01
CA ALA A 83 -4.87 -16.30 10.84
C ALA A 83 -5.50 -14.92 10.57
N TYR A 84 -4.84 -14.06 9.79
CA TYR A 84 -5.28 -12.72 9.44
C TYR A 84 -5.74 -12.58 7.99
N ASP A 85 -5.86 -13.67 7.20
CA ASP A 85 -6.23 -13.62 5.78
C ASP A 85 -7.54 -12.84 5.53
N ASP A 86 -8.53 -13.00 6.41
CA ASP A 86 -9.82 -12.31 6.31
C ASP A 86 -9.84 -10.89 6.91
N ARG A 87 -8.72 -10.42 7.48
CA ARG A 87 -8.63 -9.09 8.08
C ARG A 87 -8.49 -8.01 7.01
N ASP A 88 -9.25 -6.93 7.17
CA ASP A 88 -9.04 -5.71 6.41
C ASP A 88 -7.62 -5.19 6.64
N VAL A 89 -6.95 -4.81 5.55
CA VAL A 89 -5.64 -4.14 5.54
C VAL A 89 -5.70 -2.95 4.60
N LEU A 90 -4.90 -1.92 4.91
CA LEU A 90 -4.67 -0.77 4.06
C LEU A 90 -3.44 -1.05 3.19
N LEU A 91 -3.67 -1.12 1.88
CA LEU A 91 -2.66 -1.14 0.85
C LEU A 91 -2.38 0.29 0.38
N PHE A 92 -1.17 0.76 0.68
CA PHE A 92 -0.73 2.07 0.26
C PHE A 92 -0.19 2.07 -1.17
N HIS A 93 -0.31 3.23 -1.81
CA HIS A 93 0.18 3.53 -3.14
C HIS A 93 0.65 4.99 -3.18
N GLN A 94 1.27 5.37 -4.29
CA GLN A 94 1.86 6.70 -4.54
C GLN A 94 0.96 7.93 -4.34
N TYR A 95 -0.36 7.74 -4.17
CA TYR A 95 -1.35 8.82 -4.00
C TYR A 95 -2.16 8.68 -2.70
N SER A 96 -1.79 7.76 -1.80
CA SER A 96 -2.60 7.49 -0.61
C SER A 96 -2.69 8.68 0.34
N SER A 97 -1.75 9.62 0.26
CA SER A 97 -1.80 10.88 1.03
C SER A 97 -2.81 11.89 0.48
N GLU A 98 -3.33 11.68 -0.74
CA GLU A 98 -4.28 12.57 -1.38
C GLU A 98 -5.69 11.97 -1.48
N ILE A 99 -5.78 10.64 -1.69
CA ILE A 99 -7.05 9.95 -1.95
C ILE A 99 -7.34 8.79 -1.00
N GLY A 100 -6.48 8.56 0.00
CA GLY A 100 -6.56 7.43 0.92
C GLY A 100 -5.93 6.17 0.34
N ALA A 101 -5.57 5.23 1.23
CA ALA A 101 -5.12 3.89 0.85
C ALA A 101 -6.30 3.04 0.35
N LEU A 102 -5.99 1.84 -0.15
CA LEU A 102 -6.98 0.86 -0.55
C LEU A 102 -7.23 -0.11 0.60
N ILE A 103 -8.49 -0.34 0.96
CA ILE A 103 -8.86 -1.38 1.92
C ILE A 103 -9.27 -2.62 1.15
N SER A 104 -8.63 -3.74 1.48
CA SER A 104 -8.97 -5.09 1.02
C SER A 104 -8.65 -6.08 2.14
N SER A 105 -9.08 -7.33 2.02
CA SER A 105 -8.66 -8.39 2.95
C SER A 105 -7.21 -8.79 2.67
N PHE A 106 -6.44 -9.12 3.71
CA PHE A 106 -5.03 -9.50 3.61
C PHE A 106 -4.79 -10.63 2.61
N GLY A 107 -5.57 -11.71 2.67
CA GLY A 107 -5.45 -12.85 1.75
C GLY A 107 -5.67 -12.44 0.29
N LYS A 108 -6.63 -11.55 0.01
CA LYS A 108 -6.84 -11.01 -1.35
C LYS A 108 -5.66 -10.18 -1.84
N CYS A 109 -4.99 -9.44 -0.97
CA CYS A 109 -3.76 -8.74 -1.34
C CYS A 109 -2.63 -9.73 -1.72
N LEU A 110 -2.51 -10.85 -1.01
CA LEU A 110 -1.52 -11.89 -1.31
C LEU A 110 -1.82 -12.62 -2.63
N GLU A 111 -3.10 -12.94 -2.89
CA GLU A 111 -3.54 -13.57 -4.15
C GLU A 111 -3.25 -12.70 -5.39
N HIS A 112 -3.22 -11.38 -5.23
CA HIS A 112 -3.14 -10.42 -6.34
C HIS A 112 -1.84 -9.59 -6.34
N LEU A 113 -0.76 -10.08 -5.72
CA LEU A 113 0.51 -9.35 -5.59
C LEU A 113 1.06 -8.81 -6.91
N ASP A 114 0.93 -9.59 -8.00
CA ASP A 114 1.33 -9.18 -9.35
C ASP A 114 0.73 -7.83 -9.76
N GLY A 115 -0.59 -7.77 -9.79
CA GLY A 115 -1.29 -6.55 -10.20
C GLY A 115 -1.21 -5.44 -9.15
N ILE A 116 -1.02 -5.78 -7.88
CA ILE A 116 -0.71 -4.79 -6.83
C ILE A 116 0.64 -4.11 -7.11
N PHE A 117 1.68 -4.87 -7.41
CA PHE A 117 3.00 -4.33 -7.74
C PHE A 117 2.98 -3.47 -9.00
N GLU A 118 2.21 -3.86 -10.02
CA GLU A 118 1.97 -3.01 -11.19
C GLU A 118 1.23 -1.72 -10.82
N CYS A 119 0.18 -1.81 -9.99
CA CYS A 119 -0.62 -0.67 -9.57
C CYS A 119 0.20 0.36 -8.79
N ILE A 120 1.00 -0.11 -7.82
CA ILE A 120 1.86 0.77 -7.02
C ILE A 120 3.14 1.16 -7.75
N GLY A 121 3.44 0.60 -8.93
CA GLY A 121 4.65 0.90 -9.70
C GLY A 121 5.93 0.49 -8.98
N PHE A 122 5.94 -0.68 -8.34
CA PHE A 122 7.02 -1.16 -7.46
C PHE A 122 8.42 -1.06 -8.09
N ASP A 123 8.58 -1.47 -9.35
CA ASP A 123 9.86 -1.49 -10.08
C ASP A 123 10.53 -0.11 -10.24
N LYS A 124 9.82 0.98 -9.93
CA LYS A 124 10.43 2.32 -9.97
C LYS A 124 11.47 2.53 -8.88
N GLY A 125 11.48 1.69 -7.84
CA GLY A 125 12.48 1.78 -6.76
C GLY A 125 12.39 3.08 -5.95
N LEU A 126 11.22 3.72 -5.93
CA LEU A 126 10.98 4.98 -5.24
C LEU A 126 10.22 4.74 -3.93
N LEU A 127 10.49 5.55 -2.91
CA LEU A 127 9.86 5.40 -1.59
C LEU A 127 8.32 5.42 -1.65
N ASN A 128 7.73 6.30 -2.45
CA ASN A 128 6.27 6.38 -2.64
C ASN A 128 5.68 5.25 -3.51
N HIS A 129 6.54 4.38 -4.05
CA HIS A 129 6.18 3.17 -4.80
C HIS A 129 6.47 1.88 -3.98
N SER A 130 6.79 2.03 -2.70
CA SER A 130 6.98 0.93 -1.74
C SER A 130 5.72 0.11 -1.54
N PHE A 131 5.90 -1.17 -1.25
CA PHE A 131 4.80 -2.04 -0.84
C PHE A 131 4.56 -1.87 0.66
N ILE A 132 3.37 -1.46 1.05
CA ILE A 132 3.02 -1.22 2.45
C ILE A 132 1.60 -1.77 2.66
N LEU A 133 1.49 -2.83 3.47
CA LEU A 133 0.23 -3.38 3.95
C LEU A 133 0.16 -3.24 5.47
N VAL A 134 -0.90 -2.63 5.98
CA VAL A 134 -1.05 -2.37 7.42
C VAL A 134 -2.49 -2.63 7.85
N GLU A 135 -2.67 -3.37 8.93
CA GLU A 135 -3.99 -3.54 9.55
C GLU A 135 -4.50 -2.19 10.12
N PRO A 136 -5.79 -1.84 9.99
CA PRO A 136 -6.33 -0.54 10.40
C PRO A 136 -6.04 -0.06 11.83
N LYS A 137 -5.83 -0.98 12.78
CA LYS A 137 -5.49 -0.70 14.17
C LYS A 137 -3.98 -0.83 14.45
N GLY A 138 -3.18 -1.09 13.43
CA GLY A 138 -1.74 -1.26 13.50
C GLY A 138 -1.30 -2.55 14.20
N GLN A 139 -2.17 -3.56 14.33
CA GLN A 139 -1.82 -4.80 15.04
C GLN A 139 -0.76 -5.63 14.32
N PHE A 140 -0.76 -5.57 12.99
CA PHE A 140 0.27 -6.16 12.16
C PHE A 140 0.49 -5.31 10.91
N GLY A 141 1.65 -5.50 10.31
CA GLY A 141 1.96 -4.90 9.02
C GLY A 141 3.10 -5.62 8.31
N LEU A 142 3.13 -5.47 7.00
CA LEU A 142 4.11 -6.05 6.12
C LEU A 142 4.48 -5.03 5.05
N CYS A 143 5.72 -4.58 5.09
CA CYS A 143 6.23 -3.53 4.22
C CYS A 143 7.53 -3.96 3.56
N ILE A 144 7.70 -3.57 2.30
CA ILE A 144 8.96 -3.51 1.59
C ILE A 144 9.15 -2.07 1.16
N LEU A 145 10.02 -1.36 1.89
CA LEU A 145 10.30 0.05 1.74
C LEU A 145 11.52 0.26 0.85
N HIS A 146 11.36 1.04 -0.21
CA HIS A 146 12.47 1.52 -1.01
C HIS A 146 13.13 2.70 -0.32
N THR A 147 14.45 2.63 -0.14
CA THR A 147 15.28 3.71 0.40
C THR A 147 16.35 4.10 -0.63
N GLU A 148 17.07 5.18 -0.37
CA GLU A 148 18.23 5.55 -1.20
C GLU A 148 19.38 4.54 -1.11
N TYR A 149 19.37 3.64 -0.11
CA TYR A 149 20.42 2.68 0.19
C TYR A 149 20.06 1.24 -0.19
N GLY A 150 18.86 1.00 -0.69
CA GLY A 150 18.36 -0.35 -1.00
C GLY A 150 16.92 -0.54 -0.52
N CYS A 151 16.58 -1.78 -0.17
CA CYS A 151 15.25 -2.12 0.32
C CYS A 151 15.30 -2.50 1.80
N GLU A 152 14.30 -2.06 2.55
CA GLU A 152 14.09 -2.47 3.94
C GLU A 152 12.78 -3.22 4.05
N VAL A 153 12.83 -4.38 4.69
CA VAL A 153 11.66 -5.21 4.94
C VAL A 153 11.27 -5.02 6.39
N VAL A 154 10.07 -4.53 6.61
CA VAL A 154 9.55 -4.18 7.94
C VAL A 154 8.26 -4.95 8.17
N TYR A 155 8.20 -5.72 9.25
CA TYR A 155 7.01 -6.47 9.63
C TYR A 155 6.90 -6.62 11.15
N TRP A 156 5.67 -6.70 11.64
CA TRP A 156 5.34 -6.88 13.05
C TRP A 156 4.03 -7.65 13.21
#